data_AF-B9WBC2-F1
#
_entry.id   AF-B9WBC2-F1
#
_cell.length_a   1.000
_cell.length_b   1.000
_cell.length_c   1.000
_cell.angle_alpha   90.00
_cell.angle_beta   90.00
_cell.angle_gamma   90.00
#
_symmetry.space_group_name_H-M   'P 1'
#
loop_
_entity.id
_entity.type
_entity.pdbx_description
1 polymer ?
#
loop_
_entity_poly.entity_id
_entity_poly.type
_entity_poly.pdbx_seq_one_letter_code
_entity_poly.pdbx_strand_id
1 'polypeptide(L)'
;MIRGNWSLADEFKKNEKKQISKIQQRQRDNHKLEKLKTIDPIHLYYKIERLKQTSNKSEKDISYLNKLNEDWDFIINHNLHSSKLKPFLENQQRKQQQKLKQQRKLWGQKSIYFNPELNPLGKVPQVGNLPYNLKHPIENLTIPLKGKRINYSPDPIIKESQIKCPPGNPPRFYKLIQNTSKKNNPNSESNNNEIPLESNNIDIGNSSEENDSPHEDDDEEEDGPNLKRHKYS
;
A
#
# COMPACT_ATOMS: atom_id res chain seq x y z
N MET A 1 -42.73 -34.75 43.92
CA MET A 1 -42.25 -34.64 42.52
C MET A 1 -42.65 -35.90 41.77
N ILE A 2 -43.76 -35.85 41.03
CA ILE A 2 -44.23 -36.98 40.21
C ILE A 2 -43.45 -36.92 38.90
N ARG A 3 -42.66 -37.95 38.60
CA ARG A 3 -42.04 -38.12 37.28
C ARG A 3 -43.19 -38.32 36.27
N GLY A 4 -43.41 -37.36 35.38
CA GLY A 4 -44.50 -37.40 34.41
C GLY A 4 -44.45 -38.68 33.57
N ASN A 5 -45.63 -39.19 33.22
CA ASN A 5 -45.81 -40.43 32.46
C ASN A 5 -44.97 -40.41 31.17
N TRP A 6 -43.94 -41.25 31.12
CA TRP A 6 -43.15 -41.49 29.91
C TRP A 6 -43.97 -42.34 28.95
N SER A 7 -44.22 -41.81 27.75
CA SER A 7 -44.89 -42.51 26.66
C SER A 7 -43.89 -42.81 25.56
N LEU A 8 -43.68 -44.10 25.27
CA LEU A 8 -42.81 -44.58 24.20
C LEU A 8 -43.22 -44.01 22.83
N ALA A 9 -44.51 -43.80 22.62
CA ALA A 9 -45.04 -43.20 21.40
C ALA A 9 -44.62 -41.72 21.24
N ASP A 10 -44.50 -40.98 22.34
CA ASP A 10 -44.05 -39.58 22.31
C ASP A 10 -42.53 -39.49 22.08
N GLU A 11 -41.75 -40.47 22.54
CA GLU A 11 -40.33 -40.58 22.21
C GLU A 11 -40.11 -40.90 20.74
N PHE A 12 -40.88 -41.84 20.18
CA PHE A 12 -40.82 -42.17 18.76
C PHE A 12 -41.15 -40.96 17.89
N LYS A 13 -42.23 -40.23 18.20
CA LYS A 13 -42.59 -38.97 17.52
C LYS A 13 -41.50 -37.90 17.66
N LYS A 14 -40.86 -37.77 18.83
CA LYS A 14 -39.74 -36.83 19.03
C LYS A 14 -38.52 -37.23 18.19
N ASN A 15 -38.21 -38.51 18.12
CA ASN A 15 -37.10 -39.02 17.32
C ASN A 15 -37.36 -38.85 15.82
N GLU A 16 -38.57 -39.13 15.36
CA GLU A 16 -39.00 -38.87 13.98
C GLU A 16 -38.91 -37.38 13.63
N LYS A 17 -39.44 -36.49 14.47
CA LYS A 17 -39.29 -35.03 14.29
C LYS A 17 -37.83 -34.60 14.20
N LYS A 18 -36.94 -35.17 15.03
CA LYS A 18 -35.49 -34.90 14.96
C LYS A 18 -34.89 -35.40 13.64
N GLN A 19 -35.27 -36.59 13.17
CA GLN A 19 -34.80 -37.12 11.89
C GLN A 19 -35.27 -36.25 10.72
N ILE A 20 -36.54 -35.88 10.68
CA ILE A 20 -37.10 -34.97 9.66
C ILE A 20 -36.36 -33.63 9.67
N SER A 21 -36.15 -33.04 10.85
CA SER A 21 -35.40 -31.78 10.99
C SER A 21 -33.96 -31.89 10.45
N LYS A 22 -33.25 -32.99 10.75
CA LYS A 22 -31.91 -33.26 10.20
C LYS A 22 -31.90 -33.39 8.68
N ILE A 23 -32.90 -34.07 8.11
CA ILE A 23 -33.03 -34.21 6.66
C ILE A 23 -33.27 -32.85 6.00
N GLN A 24 -34.19 -32.05 6.55
CA GLN A 24 -34.47 -30.70 6.06
C GLN A 24 -33.24 -29.80 6.17
N GLN A 25 -32.48 -29.88 7.25
CA GLN A 25 -31.24 -29.14 7.41
C GLN A 25 -30.23 -29.51 6.32
N ARG A 26 -29.98 -30.81 6.10
CA ARG A 26 -29.08 -31.26 5.02
C ARG A 26 -29.55 -30.78 3.65
N GLN A 27 -30.85 -30.82 3.37
CA GLN A 27 -31.39 -30.33 2.10
C GLN A 27 -31.14 -28.82 1.93
N ARG A 28 -31.34 -28.03 2.98
CA ARG A 28 -31.04 -26.58 2.97
C ARG A 28 -29.56 -26.31 2.74
N ASP A 29 -28.69 -27.05 3.44
CA ASP A 29 -27.24 -26.90 3.33
C ASP A 29 -26.74 -27.29 1.93
N ASN A 30 -27.24 -28.39 1.37
CA ASN A 30 -26.92 -28.81 0.01
C ASN A 30 -27.39 -27.79 -1.03
N HIS A 31 -28.63 -27.29 -0.91
CA HIS A 31 -29.13 -26.24 -1.78
C HIS A 31 -28.30 -24.95 -1.68
N LYS A 32 -27.89 -24.56 -0.46
CA LYS A 32 -27.02 -23.40 -0.24
C LYS A 32 -25.65 -23.63 -0.88
N LEU A 33 -25.09 -24.83 -0.76
CA LEU A 33 -23.82 -25.23 -1.38
C LEU A 33 -23.90 -25.12 -2.91
N GLU A 34 -24.93 -25.70 -3.53
CA GLU A 34 -25.12 -25.64 -4.99
C GLU A 34 -25.26 -24.21 -5.49
N LYS A 35 -26.04 -23.39 -4.78
CA LYS A 35 -26.21 -21.97 -5.09
C LYS A 35 -24.89 -21.20 -4.99
N LEU A 36 -24.12 -21.38 -3.92
CA LEU A 36 -22.87 -20.64 -3.71
C LEU A 36 -21.72 -21.14 -4.58
N LYS A 37 -21.79 -22.39 -5.07
CA LYS A 37 -20.82 -22.95 -6.01
C LYS A 37 -20.87 -22.26 -7.38
N THR A 38 -22.01 -21.70 -7.79
CA THR A 38 -22.14 -21.00 -9.08
C THR A 38 -21.83 -19.50 -9.00
N ILE A 39 -21.88 -18.92 -7.80
CA ILE A 39 -21.66 -17.49 -7.56
C ILE A 39 -20.17 -17.15 -7.60
N ASP A 40 -19.81 -15.99 -8.16
CA ASP A 40 -18.45 -15.45 -8.06
C ASP A 40 -18.19 -14.87 -6.66
N PRO A 41 -17.25 -15.42 -5.88
CA PRO A 41 -16.95 -14.93 -4.54
C PRO A 41 -16.38 -13.51 -4.54
N ILE A 42 -15.65 -13.09 -5.57
CA ILE A 42 -15.04 -11.75 -5.61
C ILE A 42 -16.14 -10.69 -5.76
N HIS A 43 -17.14 -10.95 -6.59
CA HIS A 43 -18.28 -10.06 -6.74
C HIS A 43 -19.10 -9.98 -5.44
N LEU A 44 -19.26 -11.10 -4.73
CA LEU A 44 -19.91 -11.14 -3.42
C LEU A 44 -19.16 -10.24 -2.41
N TYR A 45 -17.83 -10.35 -2.35
CA TYR A 45 -16.99 -9.52 -1.49
C TYR A 45 -17.21 -8.03 -1.74
N TYR A 46 -17.11 -7.58 -2.99
CA TYR A 46 -17.29 -6.16 -3.31
C TYR A 46 -18.72 -5.68 -3.06
N LYS A 47 -19.71 -6.55 -3.21
CA LYS A 47 -21.10 -6.22 -2.85
C LYS A 47 -21.25 -5.98 -1.35
N ILE A 48 -20.63 -6.84 -0.53
CA ILE A 48 -20.58 -6.68 0.94
C ILE A 48 -19.85 -5.38 1.28
N GLU A 49 -18.70 -5.11 0.69
CA GLU A 49 -17.91 -3.90 0.94
C GLU A 49 -18.70 -2.63 0.61
N ARG A 50 -19.35 -2.59 -0.56
CA ARG A 50 -20.18 -1.47 -0.99
C ARG A 50 -21.34 -1.22 -0.03
N LEU A 51 -22.03 -2.27 0.43
CA LEU A 51 -23.11 -2.16 1.41
C LEU A 51 -22.61 -1.83 2.82
N LYS A 52 -21.34 -2.13 3.15
CA LYS A 52 -20.72 -1.71 4.41
C LYS A 52 -20.43 -0.20 4.41
N GLN A 53 -20.03 0.36 3.28
CA GLN A 53 -19.65 1.77 3.13
C GLN A 53 -20.84 2.75 3.01
N THR A 54 -22.05 2.28 2.70
CA THR A 54 -23.23 3.16 2.67
C THR A 54 -23.58 3.68 4.06
N SER A 55 -23.70 5.00 4.23
CA SER A 55 -23.94 5.64 5.53
C SER A 55 -25.39 5.51 6.02
N ASN A 56 -26.37 5.58 5.11
CA ASN A 56 -27.80 5.48 5.44
C ASN A 56 -28.31 4.09 5.05
N LYS A 57 -28.31 3.14 6.01
CA LYS A 57 -28.78 1.77 5.78
C LYS A 57 -30.22 1.61 6.26
N SER A 58 -31.10 1.11 5.40
CA SER A 58 -32.41 0.63 5.81
C SER A 58 -32.29 -0.67 6.61
N GLU A 59 -33.28 -1.01 7.43
CA GLU A 59 -33.37 -2.32 8.10
C GLU A 59 -33.31 -3.48 7.09
N LYS A 60 -33.91 -3.29 5.90
CA LYS A 60 -33.80 -4.24 4.79
C LYS A 60 -32.37 -4.44 4.34
N ASP A 61 -31.58 -3.37 4.25
CA ASP A 61 -30.17 -3.44 3.85
C ASP A 61 -29.32 -4.13 4.89
N ILE A 62 -29.62 -3.93 6.18
CA ILE A 62 -28.94 -4.61 7.29
C ILE A 62 -29.23 -6.12 7.23
N SER A 63 -30.51 -6.50 7.07
CA SER A 63 -30.88 -7.91 6.95
C SER A 63 -30.26 -8.57 5.70
N TYR A 64 -30.18 -7.83 4.60
CA TYR A 64 -29.55 -8.30 3.37
C TYR A 64 -28.03 -8.45 3.52
N LEU A 65 -27.38 -7.48 4.17
CA LEU A 65 -25.95 -7.54 4.49
C LEU A 65 -25.63 -8.74 5.37
N ASN A 66 -26.46 -9.03 6.37
CA ASN A 66 -26.29 -10.21 7.23
C ASN A 66 -26.37 -11.50 6.41
N LYS A 67 -27.34 -11.63 5.50
CA LYS A 67 -27.43 -12.78 4.58
C LYS A 67 -26.18 -12.93 3.70
N LEU A 68 -25.66 -11.82 3.16
CA LEU A 68 -24.43 -11.87 2.35
C LEU A 68 -23.19 -12.25 3.17
N ASN A 69 -23.10 -11.80 4.43
CA ASN A 69 -22.04 -12.25 5.34
C ASN A 69 -22.18 -13.74 5.67
N GLU A 70 -23.40 -14.23 5.94
CA GLU A 70 -23.64 -15.67 6.16
C GLU A 70 -23.31 -16.53 4.92
N ASP A 71 -23.54 -16.00 3.72
CA ASP A 71 -23.16 -16.65 2.45
C ASP A 71 -21.63 -16.66 2.28
N TRP A 72 -20.97 -15.55 2.64
CA TRP A 72 -19.51 -15.43 2.62
C TRP A 72 -18.83 -16.38 3.60
N ASP A 73 -19.32 -16.44 4.84
CA ASP A 73 -18.80 -17.35 5.88
C ASP A 73 -18.99 -18.81 5.48
N PHE A 74 -20.12 -19.14 4.83
CA PHE A 74 -20.35 -20.47 4.29
C PHE A 74 -19.34 -20.83 3.19
N ILE A 75 -19.01 -19.90 2.29
CA ILE A 75 -17.99 -20.11 1.25
C ILE A 75 -16.63 -20.43 1.89
N ILE A 76 -16.24 -19.70 2.94
CA ILE A 76 -14.97 -19.92 3.65
C ILE A 76 -14.98 -21.28 4.35
N ASN A 77 -16.02 -21.56 5.14
CA ASN A 77 -16.11 -22.79 5.95
C ASN A 77 -16.11 -24.06 5.09
N HIS A 78 -16.75 -24.01 3.91
CA HIS A 78 -16.80 -25.14 2.98
C HIS A 78 -15.69 -25.12 1.91
N ASN A 79 -14.71 -24.22 2.01
CA ASN A 79 -13.61 -24.08 1.05
C ASN A 79 -14.07 -23.96 -0.41
N LEU A 80 -15.21 -23.32 -0.65
CA LEU A 80 -15.72 -23.06 -1.98
C LEU A 80 -14.80 -22.05 -2.70
N HIS A 81 -14.58 -22.25 -4.01
CA HIS A 81 -13.77 -21.35 -4.85
C HIS A 81 -12.35 -21.08 -4.35
N SER A 82 -11.73 -22.03 -3.64
CA SER A 82 -10.43 -21.89 -3.00
C SER A 82 -9.31 -21.36 -3.92
N SER A 83 -9.31 -21.78 -5.18
CA SER A 83 -8.36 -21.34 -6.22
C SER A 83 -8.37 -19.82 -6.44
N LYS A 84 -9.55 -19.17 -6.40
CA LYS A 84 -9.68 -17.71 -6.59
C LYS A 84 -9.60 -16.95 -5.27
N LEU A 85 -10.19 -17.51 -4.22
CA LEU A 85 -10.36 -16.82 -2.93
C LEU A 85 -9.03 -16.61 -2.19
N LYS A 86 -8.18 -17.64 -2.15
CA LYS A 86 -6.86 -17.57 -1.47
C LYS A 86 -5.98 -16.45 -2.02
N PRO A 87 -5.66 -16.39 -3.33
CA PRO A 87 -4.82 -15.30 -3.85
C PRO A 87 -5.51 -13.94 -3.74
N PHE A 88 -6.84 -13.88 -3.79
CA PHE A 88 -7.57 -12.62 -3.58
C PHE A 88 -7.39 -12.08 -2.15
N LEU A 89 -7.59 -12.93 -1.14
CA LEU A 89 -7.45 -12.55 0.27
C LEU A 89 -6.01 -12.15 0.61
N GLU A 90 -5.03 -12.89 0.11
CA GLU A 90 -3.61 -12.56 0.28
C GLU A 90 -3.27 -11.19 -0.34
N ASN A 91 -3.76 -10.93 -1.56
CA ASN A 91 -3.57 -9.63 -2.20
C ASN A 91 -4.23 -8.49 -1.41
N GLN A 92 -5.41 -8.72 -0.82
CA GLN A 92 -6.06 -7.72 0.04
C GLN A 92 -5.26 -7.47 1.31
N GLN A 93 -4.77 -8.52 1.96
CA GLN A 93 -3.92 -8.41 3.15
C GLN A 93 -2.62 -7.65 2.84
N ARG A 94 -1.96 -7.98 1.74
CA ARG A 94 -0.75 -7.29 1.28
C ARG A 94 -1.00 -5.81 1.02
N LYS A 95 -2.11 -5.45 0.37
CA LYS A 95 -2.50 -4.04 0.17
C LYS A 95 -2.73 -3.30 1.49
N GLN A 96 -3.40 -3.93 2.45
CA GLN A 96 -3.62 -3.35 3.78
C GLN A 96 -2.30 -3.17 4.54
N GLN A 97 -1.41 -4.17 4.52
CA GLN A 97 -0.08 -4.07 5.12
C GLN A 97 0.74 -2.96 4.47
N GLN A 98 0.74 -2.84 3.14
CA GLN A 98 1.42 -1.76 2.44
C GLN A 98 0.87 -0.39 2.84
N LYS A 99 -0.46 -0.24 2.93
CA LYS A 99 -1.11 0.99 3.39
C LYS A 99 -0.68 1.34 4.82
N LEU A 100 -0.66 0.36 5.73
CA LEU A 100 -0.18 0.56 7.11
C LEU A 100 1.31 0.91 7.16
N LYS A 101 2.16 0.24 6.39
CA LYS A 101 3.60 0.55 6.26
C LYS A 101 3.80 2.00 5.79
N GLN A 102 3.05 2.43 4.77
CA GLN A 102 3.11 3.81 4.28
C GLN A 102 2.66 4.83 5.34
N GLN A 103 1.55 4.56 6.04
CA GLN A 103 1.07 5.41 7.13
C GLN A 103 2.09 5.54 8.26
N ARG A 104 2.82 4.46 8.57
CA ARG A 104 3.85 4.43 9.62
C ARG A 104 5.18 5.03 9.18
N LYS A 105 5.48 5.16 7.88
CA LYS A 105 6.81 5.54 7.37
C LYS A 105 7.33 6.89 7.90
N LEU A 106 6.49 7.93 7.97
CA LEU A 106 6.87 9.23 8.56
C LEU A 106 6.94 9.21 10.09
N TRP A 107 6.37 8.21 10.74
CA TRP A 107 6.34 8.10 12.21
C TRP A 107 7.31 7.04 12.74
N GLY A 108 8.12 6.43 11.86
CA GLY A 108 9.13 5.45 12.24
C GLY A 108 10.50 6.07 12.47
N GLN A 109 11.40 5.30 13.09
CA GLN A 109 12.76 5.73 13.44
C GLN A 109 13.59 6.19 12.23
N LYS A 110 13.32 5.65 11.03
CA LYS A 110 13.96 6.09 9.77
C LYS A 110 13.33 7.35 9.14
N SER A 111 12.43 8.03 9.84
CA SER A 111 11.80 9.27 9.35
C SER A 111 12.67 10.49 9.60
N ILE A 112 12.46 11.54 8.79
CA ILE A 112 13.09 12.87 8.94
C ILE A 112 12.87 13.42 10.36
N TYR A 113 11.72 13.16 10.98
CA TYR A 113 11.42 13.65 12.32
C TYR A 113 12.21 12.97 13.44
N PHE A 114 12.77 11.79 13.19
CA PHE A 114 13.57 11.03 14.16
C PHE A 114 15.06 10.99 13.78
N ASN A 115 15.46 11.73 12.74
CA ASN A 115 16.86 11.89 12.39
C ASN A 115 17.47 13.00 13.28
N PRO A 116 18.45 12.69 14.15
CA PRO A 116 19.03 13.67 15.06
C PRO A 116 19.73 14.83 14.34
N GLU A 117 20.27 14.60 13.14
CA GLU A 117 20.91 15.64 12.31
C GLU A 117 19.90 16.64 11.75
N LEU A 118 18.71 16.18 11.38
CA LEU A 118 17.68 17.01 10.75
C LEU A 118 16.66 17.57 11.74
N ASN A 119 16.43 16.86 12.85
CA ASN A 119 15.52 17.26 13.91
C ASN A 119 16.17 16.98 15.29
N PRO A 120 17.14 17.79 15.72
CA PRO A 120 17.86 17.58 16.97
C PRO A 120 16.95 17.64 18.22
N LEU A 121 15.78 18.29 18.12
CA LEU A 121 14.81 18.38 19.20
C LEU A 121 13.79 17.23 19.22
N GLY A 122 13.78 16.36 18.21
CA GLY A 122 12.84 15.23 18.11
C GLY A 122 11.36 15.61 18.08
N LYS A 123 11.02 16.88 17.79
CA LYS A 123 9.63 17.35 17.80
C LYS A 123 8.91 16.99 16.51
N VAL A 124 7.76 16.33 16.60
CA VAL A 124 6.88 16.06 15.46
C VAL A 124 5.78 17.13 15.40
N PRO A 125 5.46 17.71 14.23
CA PRO A 125 4.38 18.69 14.11
C PRO A 125 3.05 18.12 14.58
N GLN A 126 2.46 18.73 15.63
CA GLN A 126 1.13 18.39 16.10
C GLN A 126 0.11 19.26 15.38
N VAL A 127 -0.77 18.64 14.58
CA VAL A 127 -1.85 19.33 13.87
C VAL A 127 -2.79 20.11 14.79
N GLY A 128 -2.93 19.70 16.06
CA GLY A 128 -3.75 20.39 17.06
C GLY A 128 -3.16 21.71 17.57
N ASN A 129 -1.85 21.96 17.37
CA ASN A 129 -1.18 23.17 17.84
C ASN A 129 -1.09 24.26 16.76
N LEU A 130 -1.71 24.02 15.59
CA LEU A 130 -1.73 24.99 14.52
C LEU A 130 -2.71 26.12 14.86
N PRO A 131 -2.35 27.40 14.61
CA PRO A 131 -3.23 28.53 14.90
C PRO A 131 -4.46 28.60 13.97
N TYR A 132 -4.54 27.71 12.97
CA TYR A 132 -5.65 27.62 12.02
C TYR A 132 -6.09 26.17 11.81
N ASN A 133 -7.39 25.99 11.60
CA ASN A 133 -7.97 24.70 11.25
C ASN A 133 -7.70 24.39 9.78
N LEU A 134 -7.04 23.26 9.53
CA LEU A 134 -6.80 22.76 8.18
C LEU A 134 -8.14 22.29 7.58
N LYS A 135 -8.46 22.76 6.37
CA LYS A 135 -9.65 22.31 5.62
C LYS A 135 -9.60 20.82 5.27
N HIS A 136 -8.39 20.30 5.05
CA HIS A 136 -8.14 18.90 4.76
C HIS A 136 -7.00 18.38 5.63
N PRO A 137 -7.07 17.12 6.11
CA PRO A 137 -5.97 16.53 6.85
C PRO A 137 -4.70 16.51 5.99
N ILE A 138 -3.55 16.76 6.59
CA ILE A 138 -2.26 16.66 5.89
C ILE A 138 -2.03 15.19 5.56
N GLU A 139 -2.01 14.87 4.26
CA GLU A 139 -1.73 13.53 3.80
C GLU A 139 -0.25 13.19 4.02
N ASN A 140 0.02 11.99 4.56
CA ASN A 140 1.34 11.42 4.68
C ASN A 140 1.82 10.90 3.30
N LEU A 141 2.11 11.84 2.40
CA LEU A 141 2.60 11.53 1.05
C LEU A 141 4.10 11.30 1.08
N THR A 142 4.50 10.05 0.96
CA THR A 142 5.92 9.64 0.91
C THR A 142 6.47 9.52 -0.51
N ILE A 143 5.60 9.60 -1.50
CA ILE A 143 5.95 9.58 -2.92
C ILE A 143 5.98 11.06 -3.36
N PRO A 144 7.04 11.51 -4.05
CA PRO A 144 7.04 12.86 -4.60
C PRO A 144 5.80 13.04 -5.49
N LEU A 145 5.17 14.22 -5.47
CA LEU A 145 4.02 14.61 -6.31
C LEU A 145 4.37 14.64 -7.83
N LYS A 146 5.36 13.85 -8.27
CA LYS A 146 5.78 13.64 -9.66
C LYS A 146 4.59 13.08 -10.44
N GLY A 147 3.83 13.97 -11.05
CA GLY A 147 2.68 13.64 -11.91
C GLY A 147 1.60 14.71 -11.86
N LYS A 148 1.37 15.33 -10.69
CA LYS A 148 0.50 16.50 -10.58
C LYS A 148 1.35 17.74 -10.79
N ARG A 149 1.52 18.17 -12.04
CA ARG A 149 1.91 19.57 -12.29
C ARG A 149 0.75 20.43 -11.78
N ILE A 150 0.85 20.87 -10.54
CA ILE A 150 -0.08 21.84 -9.99
C ILE A 150 0.26 23.14 -10.69
N ASN A 151 -0.54 23.50 -11.69
CA ASN A 151 -0.39 24.77 -12.40
C ASN A 151 -0.92 25.86 -11.46
N TYR A 152 -0.01 26.52 -10.76
CA TYR A 152 -0.35 27.69 -9.97
C TYR A 152 -0.67 28.85 -10.92
N SER A 153 -1.66 29.66 -10.54
CA SER A 153 -1.90 30.92 -11.25
C SER A 153 -0.68 31.82 -11.09
N PRO A 154 -0.24 32.50 -12.16
CA PRO A 154 0.87 33.44 -12.07
C PRO A 154 0.55 34.56 -11.07
N ASP A 155 1.55 34.91 -10.25
CA ASP A 155 1.47 35.94 -9.22
C ASP A 155 0.97 37.28 -9.82
N PRO A 156 0.00 37.98 -9.20
CA PRO A 156 -0.43 39.31 -9.66
C PRO A 156 0.74 40.28 -9.87
N ILE A 157 1.77 40.24 -9.04
CA ILE A 157 2.95 41.13 -9.16
C ILE A 157 3.70 40.89 -10.48
N ILE A 158 3.77 39.64 -10.95
CA ILE A 158 4.40 39.28 -12.23
C ILE A 158 3.59 39.81 -13.42
N LYS A 159 2.26 39.88 -13.30
CA LYS A 159 1.39 40.47 -14.32
C LYS A 159 1.55 41.99 -14.39
N GLU A 160 1.61 42.64 -13.23
CA GLU A 160 1.78 44.10 -13.12
C GLU A 160 3.13 44.56 -13.69
N SER A 161 4.19 43.81 -13.41
CA SER A 161 5.57 44.16 -13.80
C SER A 161 5.92 43.90 -15.28
N GLN A 162 5.00 43.34 -16.08
CA GLN A 162 5.19 43.06 -17.52
C GLN A 162 6.53 42.38 -17.88
N ILE A 163 7.06 41.55 -16.97
CA ILE A 163 8.35 40.88 -17.16
C ILE A 163 8.18 39.84 -18.28
N LYS A 164 8.83 40.09 -19.42
CA LYS A 164 8.86 39.13 -20.54
C LYS A 164 9.91 38.06 -20.24
N CYS A 165 9.52 36.79 -20.35
CA CYS A 165 10.49 35.70 -20.28
C CYS A 165 11.48 35.81 -21.44
N PRO A 166 12.78 35.56 -21.20
CA PRO A 166 13.76 35.53 -22.28
C PRO A 166 13.38 34.47 -23.32
N PRO A 167 13.65 34.72 -24.62
CA PRO A 167 13.37 33.75 -25.66
C PRO A 167 14.25 32.52 -25.48
N GLY A 168 13.67 31.33 -25.64
CA GLY A 168 14.39 30.05 -25.60
C GLY A 168 13.80 29.06 -24.62
N ASN A 169 14.41 27.87 -24.58
CA ASN A 169 14.05 26.85 -23.62
C ASN A 169 14.59 27.22 -22.23
N PRO A 170 13.87 26.89 -21.13
CA PRO A 170 14.37 27.12 -19.79
C PRO A 170 15.73 26.40 -19.62
N PRO A 171 16.66 27.00 -18.88
CA PRO A 171 17.98 26.43 -18.69
C PRO A 171 17.86 25.01 -18.14
N ARG A 172 18.43 24.04 -18.86
CA ARG A 172 18.62 22.69 -18.33
C ARG A 172 19.82 22.75 -17.40
N PHE A 173 19.57 22.72 -16.10
CA PHE A 173 20.62 22.47 -15.12
C PHE A 173 21.09 21.02 -15.30
N TYR A 174 22.04 20.79 -16.20
CA TYR A 174 22.84 19.58 -16.16
C TYR A 174 23.71 19.71 -14.91
N LYS A 175 23.35 19.00 -13.83
CA LYS A 175 24.33 18.77 -12.77
C LYS A 175 25.49 18.03 -13.42
N LEU A 176 26.69 18.62 -13.41
CA LEU A 176 27.91 17.87 -13.70
C LEU A 176 27.95 16.75 -12.66
N ILE A 177 27.76 15.50 -13.09
CA ILE A 177 27.88 14.35 -12.20
C ILE A 177 29.37 14.11 -12.01
N GLN A 178 29.95 14.76 -10.99
CA GLN A 178 31.29 14.43 -10.51
C GLN A 178 31.27 12.97 -10.02
N ASN A 179 32.34 12.21 -10.29
CA ASN A 179 32.53 10.80 -9.90
C ASN A 179 31.81 9.72 -10.75
N THR A 180 31.62 9.94 -12.06
CA THR A 180 31.13 8.88 -12.97
C THR A 180 32.15 8.44 -14.04
N SER A 181 33.43 8.76 -13.88
CA SER A 181 34.49 8.16 -14.68
C SER A 181 34.65 6.68 -14.31
N LYS A 182 33.74 5.84 -14.80
CA LYS A 182 34.09 4.44 -15.04
C LYS A 182 35.26 4.47 -16.02
N LYS A 183 36.42 3.99 -15.57
CA LYS A 183 37.58 3.73 -16.44
C LYS A 183 37.13 2.70 -17.48
N ASN A 184 36.66 3.17 -18.62
CA ASN A 184 36.58 2.32 -19.80
C ASN A 184 38.02 2.11 -20.25
N ASN A 185 38.48 0.85 -20.26
CA ASN A 185 39.78 0.50 -20.82
C ASN A 185 39.86 1.03 -22.27
N PRO A 186 40.82 1.89 -22.62
CA PRO A 186 40.98 2.33 -23.99
C PRO A 186 41.83 1.30 -24.73
N ASN A 187 41.17 0.35 -25.40
CA ASN A 187 41.72 -0.22 -26.63
C ASN A 187 40.98 0.43 -27.80
N SER A 188 41.35 1.67 -28.07
CA SER A 188 41.10 2.33 -29.35
C SER A 188 42.16 3.40 -29.50
N GLU A 189 43.18 3.09 -30.30
CA GLU A 189 44.16 4.05 -30.79
C GLU A 189 43.41 5.19 -31.49
N SER A 190 43.60 6.42 -31.00
CA SER A 190 43.40 7.63 -31.79
C SER A 190 44.21 8.77 -31.18
N ASN A 191 45.46 8.80 -31.63
CA ASN A 191 46.36 9.94 -31.87
C ASN A 191 45.92 11.35 -31.43
N ASN A 192 46.86 11.98 -30.70
CA ASN A 192 47.30 13.38 -30.79
C ASN A 192 46.42 14.50 -30.18
N ASN A 193 46.79 14.99 -28.99
CA ASN A 193 47.67 16.17 -28.82
C ASN A 193 47.69 16.61 -27.35
N GLU A 194 48.90 16.66 -26.78
CA GLU A 194 49.19 17.13 -25.43
C GLU A 194 49.15 18.67 -25.35
N ILE A 195 48.56 19.20 -24.28
CA ILE A 195 48.95 20.48 -23.67
C ILE A 195 48.85 20.29 -22.15
N PRO A 196 49.97 20.28 -21.39
CA PRO A 196 49.93 20.17 -19.94
C PRO A 196 49.91 21.58 -19.31
N LEU A 197 49.02 21.79 -18.33
CA LEU A 197 49.09 22.94 -17.43
C LEU A 197 49.01 22.45 -15.98
N GLU A 198 50.22 22.39 -15.43
CA GLU A 198 50.70 22.60 -14.08
C GLU A 198 49.74 22.51 -12.88
N SER A 199 50.20 21.67 -11.97
CA SER A 199 49.86 21.49 -10.57
C SER A 199 49.76 22.78 -9.75
N ASN A 200 48.74 22.87 -8.92
CA ASN A 200 48.84 23.55 -7.62
C ASN A 200 48.38 22.58 -6.53
N ASN A 201 49.36 22.04 -5.81
CA ASN A 201 49.15 21.33 -4.55
C ASN A 201 48.63 22.34 -3.53
N ILE A 202 47.51 22.02 -2.89
CA ILE A 202 47.09 22.67 -1.65
C ILE A 202 47.14 21.59 -0.58
N ASP A 203 48.19 21.66 0.24
CA ASP A 203 48.30 20.98 1.52
C ASP A 203 47.15 21.47 2.43
N ILE A 204 46.28 20.56 2.83
CA ILE A 204 45.38 20.76 3.97
C ILE A 204 45.69 19.63 4.94
N GLY A 205 46.32 20.01 6.05
CA GLY A 205 46.75 19.09 7.10
C GLY A 205 45.58 18.27 7.66
N ASN A 206 45.77 16.96 7.68
CA ASN A 206 44.92 16.04 8.43
C ASN A 206 45.27 16.17 9.93
N SER A 207 44.38 16.76 10.71
CA SER A 207 44.26 16.46 12.13
C SER A 207 43.39 15.22 12.30
N SER A 208 43.97 14.23 12.96
CA SER A 208 43.37 13.07 13.61
C SER A 208 41.96 13.30 14.16
N GLU A 209 41.06 12.34 13.96
CA GLU A 209 40.61 11.46 15.06
C GLU A 209 39.72 10.33 14.52
N GLU A 210 40.16 9.12 14.86
CA GLU A 210 39.44 7.87 14.74
C GLU A 210 38.22 7.89 15.66
N ASN A 211 37.07 7.37 15.22
CA ASN A 211 36.26 6.47 16.03
C ASN A 211 35.22 5.74 15.17
N ASP A 212 35.56 4.48 14.96
CA ASP A 212 34.78 3.29 14.67
C ASP A 212 33.26 3.38 14.92
N SER A 213 32.47 2.98 13.92
CA SER A 213 31.04 2.70 14.06
C SER A 213 30.74 1.34 13.43
N PRO A 214 30.22 0.34 14.18
CA PRO A 214 29.97 -0.99 13.64
C PRO A 214 28.81 -0.97 12.65
N HIS A 215 29.08 -1.48 11.45
CA HIS A 215 28.13 -1.74 10.38
C HIS A 215 27.40 -3.05 10.68
N GLU A 216 26.08 -3.01 10.90
CA GLU A 216 25.24 -4.20 10.83
C GLU A 216 24.65 -4.30 9.43
N ASP A 217 25.13 -5.30 8.69
CA ASP A 217 24.64 -5.74 7.39
C ASP A 217 23.26 -6.39 7.56
N ASP A 218 22.21 -5.77 7.02
CA ASP A 218 20.93 -6.43 6.72
C ASP A 218 20.77 -6.45 5.19
N ASP A 219 21.41 -7.45 4.58
CA ASP A 219 21.15 -7.89 3.22
C ASP A 219 19.81 -8.66 3.18
N GLU A 220 18.75 -8.04 2.66
CA GLU A 220 17.60 -8.77 2.10
C GLU A 220 17.51 -8.46 0.60
N GLU A 221 18.05 -9.37 -0.21
CA GLU A 221 17.91 -9.41 -1.66
C GLU A 221 16.43 -9.57 -2.07
N GLU A 222 15.89 -8.57 -2.78
CA GLU A 222 14.67 -8.69 -3.57
C GLU A 222 14.98 -9.42 -4.89
N ASP A 223 14.60 -10.69 -5.01
CA ASP A 223 14.62 -11.39 -6.29
C ASP A 223 13.22 -11.36 -6.95
N GLY A 224 13.02 -10.39 -7.83
CA GLY A 224 11.79 -10.23 -8.63
C GLY A 224 12.05 -10.55 -10.11
N PRO A 225 11.16 -11.29 -10.81
CA PRO A 225 11.44 -11.75 -12.17
C PRO A 225 11.37 -10.63 -13.21
N ASN A 226 12.42 -10.60 -14.01
CA ASN A 226 12.74 -9.64 -15.07
C ASN A 226 11.86 -9.86 -16.32
N LEU A 227 10.80 -9.07 -16.50
CA LEU A 227 9.94 -9.11 -17.70
C LEU A 227 10.51 -8.22 -18.81
N LYS A 228 11.26 -8.84 -19.72
CA LYS A 228 11.67 -8.26 -21.02
C LYS A 228 10.43 -7.82 -21.81
N ARG A 229 10.30 -6.51 -22.07
CA ARG A 229 9.35 -5.97 -23.07
C ARG A 229 9.95 -6.13 -24.47
N HIS A 230 9.35 -6.99 -25.29
CA HIS A 230 9.52 -6.93 -26.74
C HIS A 230 8.77 -5.73 -27.32
N LYS A 231 9.47 -4.93 -28.12
CA LYS A 231 8.85 -3.95 -29.02
C LYS A 231 8.65 -4.65 -30.36
N TYR A 232 7.40 -4.71 -30.83
CA TYR A 232 7.13 -5.03 -32.23
C TYR A 232 7.39 -3.79 -33.09
N SER A 233 8.02 -4.05 -34.22
CA SER A 233 8.27 -3.15 -35.35
C SER A 233 6.99 -2.82 -36.09
#